data_AF-A0A973CHK1-F1
#
_entry.id   AF-A0A973CHK1-F1
#
_cell.length_a   1.000
_cell.length_b   1.000
_cell.length_c   1.000
_cell.angle_alpha   90.00
_cell.angle_beta   90.00
_cell.angle_gamma   90.00
#
_symmetry.space_group_name_H-M   'P 1'
#
loop_
_entity.id
_entity.type
_entity.pdbx_description
1 polymer ?
#
loop_
_entity_poly.entity_id
_entity_poly.type
_entity_poly.pdbx_seq_one_letter_code
_entity_poly.pdbx_strand_id
1 'polypeptide(L)'
;GSIMGYSDNVTKLFDRNYALLGISGEFFEPVFSSGVTIAMKSAELAADLLVKQFNNETVNWQTDYADTLMTGVNAFRCYVEGWYTGEFQDVVLHDNPNPKIKQMICSILAGYAWDETNPFVAEPARRLKVIAEFCKS
;
A
#
# COMPACT_ATOMS: atom_id res chain seq x y z
N GLY A 1 14.25 -8.71 23.77
CA GLY A 1 13.76 -7.33 23.99
C GLY A 1 12.80 -7.02 22.88
N SER A 2 11.54 -6.73 23.20
CA SER A 2 10.57 -6.29 22.20
C SER A 2 10.69 -4.79 22.04
N ILE A 3 10.98 -4.34 20.83
CA ILE A 3 10.85 -2.93 20.47
C ILE A 3 9.35 -2.72 20.21
N MET A 4 8.66 -2.20 21.22
CA MET A 4 7.26 -1.80 21.13
C MET A 4 7.24 -0.39 20.52
N GLY A 5 7.35 -0.33 19.19
CA GLY A 5 7.34 0.91 18.41
C GLY A 5 5.91 1.34 18.11
N TYR A 6 5.47 2.33 18.87
CA TYR A 6 4.28 3.19 18.74
C TYR A 6 3.76 3.38 17.28
N SER A 7 2.59 2.85 16.95
CA SER A 7 1.82 3.23 15.75
C SER A 7 0.73 4.23 16.16
N ASP A 8 0.91 5.51 15.83
CA ASP A 8 -0.16 6.49 15.96
C ASP A 8 -0.97 6.48 14.67
N ASN A 9 -2.17 5.91 14.74
CA ASN A 9 -3.13 5.99 13.64
C ASN A 9 -3.58 7.44 13.46
N VAL A 10 -3.31 7.99 12.29
CA VAL A 10 -3.91 9.26 11.88
C VAL A 10 -5.38 9.00 11.54
N THR A 11 -6.31 9.62 12.28
CA THR A 11 -7.75 9.39 12.09
C THR A 11 -8.34 10.08 10.85
N LYS A 12 -7.62 11.06 10.27
CA LYS A 12 -8.01 11.80 9.07
C LYS A 12 -6.77 12.19 8.24
N LEU A 13 -6.78 11.85 6.96
CA LEU A 13 -5.72 12.23 6.01
C LEU A 13 -5.85 13.67 5.48
N PHE A 14 -7.02 14.28 5.64
CA PHE A 14 -7.30 15.66 5.23
C PHE A 14 -8.47 16.24 6.04
N ASP A 15 -8.58 17.56 6.06
CA ASP A 15 -9.79 18.29 6.46
C ASP A 15 -9.72 19.69 5.83
N ARG A 16 -10.58 20.61 6.28
CA ARG A 16 -10.57 22.00 5.83
C ARG A 16 -9.17 22.61 6.00
N ASN A 17 -8.59 23.00 4.86
CA ASN A 17 -7.32 23.70 4.72
C ASN A 17 -6.05 22.88 5.04
N TYR A 18 -6.12 21.55 5.16
CA TYR A 18 -4.90 20.74 5.25
C TYR A 18 -5.08 19.35 4.64
N ALA A 19 -3.96 18.79 4.18
CA ALA A 19 -3.80 17.37 3.84
C ALA A 19 -2.48 16.89 4.43
N LEU A 20 -2.47 15.68 4.96
CA LEU A 20 -1.28 15.04 5.54
C LEU A 20 -0.63 14.19 4.47
N LEU A 21 0.64 14.49 4.16
CA LEU A 21 1.42 13.80 3.16
C LEU A 21 2.30 12.72 3.80
N GLY A 22 2.52 11.66 3.03
CA GLY A 22 3.14 10.43 3.47
C GLY A 22 2.30 9.76 4.54
N ILE A 23 2.95 8.86 5.26
CA ILE A 23 2.37 8.25 6.43
C ILE A 23 3.30 8.58 7.60
N SER A 24 3.06 9.72 8.24
CA SER A 24 3.73 10.13 9.47
C SER A 24 3.20 9.30 10.65
N GLY A 25 3.64 8.04 10.76
CA GLY A 25 3.35 7.19 11.93
C GLY A 25 3.20 5.68 11.68
N GLU A 26 2.96 5.25 10.43
CA GLU A 26 2.48 3.88 10.15
C GLU A 26 3.47 3.03 9.34
N PHE A 27 4.67 3.53 9.02
CA PHE A 27 5.63 2.78 8.19
C PHE A 27 7.07 2.90 8.68
N PHE A 28 7.47 1.98 9.57
CA PHE A 28 8.85 1.89 10.10
C PHE A 28 9.64 0.68 9.59
N GLU A 29 9.25 0.09 8.46
CA GLU A 29 9.87 -1.13 7.93
C GLU A 29 10.60 -0.88 6.60
N PRO A 30 11.96 -0.90 6.58
CA PRO A 30 12.74 -0.61 5.37
C PRO A 30 12.74 -1.76 4.35
N VAL A 31 12.16 -2.92 4.69
CA VAL A 31 12.25 -4.16 3.89
C VAL A 31 11.86 -3.96 2.42
N PHE A 32 10.86 -3.12 2.16
CA PHE A 32 10.37 -2.85 0.80
C PHE A 32 10.45 -1.37 0.38
N SER A 33 11.09 -0.51 1.19
CA SER A 33 11.37 0.91 0.85
C SER A 33 10.15 1.72 0.35
N SER A 34 8.93 1.37 0.73
CA SER A 34 7.71 1.99 0.19
C SER A 34 7.37 3.34 0.80
N GLY A 35 7.99 3.75 1.92
CA GLY A 35 7.71 5.02 2.58
C GLY A 35 7.91 6.25 1.68
N VAL A 36 8.99 6.27 0.90
CA VAL A 36 9.25 7.35 -0.07
C VAL A 36 8.22 7.32 -1.21
N THR A 37 7.89 6.13 -1.73
CA THR A 37 6.86 5.98 -2.77
C THR A 37 5.51 6.49 -2.29
N ILE A 38 5.10 6.16 -1.07
CA ILE A 38 3.82 6.62 -0.49
C ILE A 38 3.85 8.13 -0.26
N ALA A 39 4.96 8.69 0.24
CA ALA A 39 5.11 10.13 0.41
C ALA A 39 4.98 10.87 -0.93
N MET A 40 5.68 10.42 -1.96
CA MET A 40 5.61 11.02 -3.30
C MET A 40 4.22 10.87 -3.92
N LYS A 41 3.58 9.70 -3.77
CA LYS A 41 2.24 9.46 -4.31
C LYS A 41 1.19 10.32 -3.61
N SER A 42 1.28 10.48 -2.30
CA SER A 42 0.39 11.38 -1.55
C SER A 42 0.58 12.85 -1.99
N ALA A 43 1.82 13.28 -2.21
CA ALA A 43 2.10 14.64 -2.66
C ALA A 43 1.53 14.90 -4.07
N GLU A 44 1.68 13.93 -4.98
CA GLU A 44 1.07 13.96 -6.33
C GLU A 44 -0.45 14.11 -6.25
N LEU A 45 -1.14 13.20 -5.54
CA LEU A 45 -2.60 13.22 -5.42
C LEU A 45 -3.11 14.54 -4.81
N ALA A 46 -2.47 15.02 -3.74
CA ALA A 46 -2.85 16.26 -3.09
C ALA A 46 -2.62 17.48 -3.99
N ALA A 47 -1.49 17.53 -4.71
CA ALA A 47 -1.20 18.62 -5.64
C ALA A 47 -2.22 18.67 -6.78
N ASP A 48 -2.55 17.52 -7.38
CA ASP A 48 -3.55 17.44 -8.45
C ASP A 48 -4.92 17.94 -7.99
N LEU A 49 -5.35 17.58 -6.77
CA LEU A 49 -6.62 18.05 -6.22
C LEU A 49 -6.60 19.54 -5.88
N LEU A 50 -5.48 20.07 -5.38
CA LEU A 50 -5.33 21.50 -5.14
C LEU A 50 -5.44 22.29 -6.45
N VAL A 51 -4.81 21.82 -7.53
CA VAL A 51 -4.90 22.45 -8.86
C VAL A 51 -6.36 22.49 -9.33
N LYS A 52 -7.09 21.37 -9.27
CA LYS A 52 -8.52 21.31 -9.61
C LYS A 52 -9.35 22.25 -8.75
N GLN A 53 -9.11 22.27 -7.44
CA GLN A 53 -9.84 23.12 -6.50
C GLN A 53 -9.61 24.61 -6.79
N PHE A 54 -8.37 25.03 -7.12
CA PHE A 54 -8.06 26.40 -7.51
C PHE A 54 -8.67 26.80 -8.86
N ASN A 55 -8.98 25.83 -9.71
CA ASN A 55 -9.73 26.03 -10.95
C ASN A 55 -11.26 26.03 -10.75
N ASN A 56 -11.74 26.00 -9.51
CA ASN A 56 -13.17 25.91 -9.15
C ASN A 56 -13.85 24.61 -9.63
N GLU A 57 -13.08 23.53 -9.84
CA GLU A 57 -13.64 22.21 -10.11
C GLU A 57 -14.13 21.56 -8.81
N THR A 58 -15.13 20.68 -8.92
CA THR A 58 -15.59 19.86 -7.80
C THR A 58 -14.55 18.77 -7.53
N VAL A 59 -14.01 18.73 -6.31
CA VAL A 59 -13.06 17.71 -5.85
C VAL A 59 -13.64 16.94 -4.67
N ASN A 60 -13.38 15.64 -4.59
CA ASN A 60 -13.73 14.83 -3.43
C ASN A 60 -12.46 14.28 -2.78
N TRP A 61 -11.96 14.99 -1.78
CA TRP A 61 -10.76 14.58 -1.04
C TRP A 61 -10.91 13.22 -0.33
N GLN A 62 -12.13 12.75 -0.03
CA GLN A 62 -12.28 11.41 0.53
C GLN A 62 -11.95 10.35 -0.51
N THR A 63 -12.58 10.39 -1.67
CA THR A 63 -12.40 9.36 -2.71
C THR A 63 -11.09 9.54 -3.46
N ASP A 64 -10.80 10.79 -3.86
CA ASP A 64 -9.74 11.10 -4.81
C ASP A 64 -8.36 11.22 -4.14
N TYR A 65 -8.34 11.44 -2.82
CA TYR A 65 -7.11 11.46 -2.02
C TYR A 65 -7.05 10.30 -1.03
N ALA A 66 -7.90 10.29 -0.01
CA ALA A 66 -7.76 9.38 1.11
C ALA A 66 -7.96 7.90 0.70
N ASP A 67 -9.07 7.58 0.06
CA ASP A 67 -9.40 6.21 -0.35
C ASP A 67 -8.38 5.72 -1.39
N THR A 68 -8.08 6.55 -2.39
CA THR A 68 -7.07 6.25 -3.42
C THR A 68 -5.68 6.01 -2.81
N LEU A 69 -5.22 6.87 -1.90
CA LEU A 69 -3.95 6.68 -1.22
C LEU A 69 -3.96 5.38 -0.42
N MET A 70 -5.04 5.12 0.33
CA MET A 70 -5.17 3.94 1.16
C MET A 70 -5.19 2.63 0.39
N THR A 71 -5.63 2.59 -0.88
CA THR A 71 -5.50 1.40 -1.74
C THR A 71 -4.06 0.88 -1.78
N GLY A 72 -3.10 1.74 -2.13
CA GLY A 72 -1.70 1.34 -2.20
C GLY A 72 -1.06 1.12 -0.83
N VAL A 73 -1.44 1.92 0.17
CA VAL A 73 -0.98 1.72 1.56
C VAL A 73 -1.40 0.33 2.07
N ASN A 74 -2.65 -0.05 1.88
CA ASN A 74 -3.18 -1.35 2.29
C ASN A 74 -2.52 -2.50 1.52
N ALA A 75 -2.25 -2.33 0.23
CA ALA A 75 -1.50 -3.30 -0.55
C ALA A 75 -0.09 -3.51 0.04
N PHE A 76 0.69 -2.44 0.23
CA PHE A 76 2.01 -2.55 0.87
C PHE A 76 1.94 -3.18 2.26
N ARG A 77 1.00 -2.73 3.10
CA ARG A 77 0.81 -3.26 4.45
C ARG A 77 0.60 -4.78 4.43
N CYS A 78 -0.25 -5.28 3.54
CA CYS A 78 -0.53 -6.70 3.43
C CYS A 78 0.73 -7.54 3.13
N TYR A 79 1.61 -7.10 2.22
CA TYR A 79 2.82 -7.87 1.89
C TYR A 79 3.92 -7.73 2.96
N VAL A 80 3.99 -6.59 3.65
CA VAL A 80 4.86 -6.41 4.81
C VAL A 80 4.43 -7.32 5.95
N GLU A 81 3.15 -7.29 6.31
CA GLU A 81 2.59 -8.18 7.34
C GLU A 81 2.76 -9.65 6.95
N GLY A 82 2.46 -9.99 5.69
CA GLY A 82 2.66 -11.32 5.14
C GLY A 82 4.11 -11.80 5.19
N TRP A 83 5.08 -10.88 5.07
CA TRP A 83 6.50 -11.21 5.27
C TRP A 83 6.77 -11.62 6.72
N TYR A 84 6.21 -10.91 7.69
CA TYR A 84 6.37 -11.19 9.12
C TYR A 84 5.61 -12.41 9.61
N THR A 85 4.44 -12.70 9.04
CA THR A 85 3.69 -13.93 9.33
C THR A 85 4.29 -15.16 8.65
N GLY A 86 5.17 -14.97 7.67
CA GLY A 86 5.77 -16.02 6.85
C GLY A 86 4.94 -16.39 5.62
N GLU A 87 3.66 -16.00 5.54
CA GLU A 87 2.78 -16.33 4.41
C GLU A 87 3.34 -15.85 3.08
N PHE A 88 3.92 -14.65 3.04
CA PHE A 88 4.54 -14.14 1.84
C PHE A 88 5.85 -14.87 1.51
N GLN A 89 6.61 -15.29 2.52
CA GLN A 89 7.83 -16.07 2.34
C GLN A 89 7.51 -17.43 1.70
N ASP A 90 6.44 -18.09 2.16
CA ASP A 90 5.95 -19.36 1.60
C ASP A 90 5.68 -19.25 0.09
N VAL A 91 5.18 -18.10 -0.37
CA VAL A 91 4.86 -17.85 -1.79
C VAL A 91 6.11 -17.54 -2.62
N VAL A 92 6.99 -16.66 -2.16
CA VAL A 92 8.14 -16.20 -2.97
C VAL A 92 9.33 -17.14 -2.96
N LEU A 93 9.45 -17.95 -1.91
CA LEU A 93 10.50 -18.96 -1.74
C LEU A 93 10.04 -20.37 -2.13
N HIS A 94 8.81 -20.52 -2.64
CA HIS A 94 8.32 -21.81 -3.12
C HIS A 94 9.22 -22.38 -4.23
N ASP A 95 9.47 -23.69 -4.21
CA ASP A 95 10.41 -24.36 -5.13
C ASP A 95 10.00 -24.25 -6.60
N ASN A 96 8.69 -24.22 -6.89
CA ASN A 96 8.16 -24.09 -8.25
C ASN A 96 7.13 -22.95 -8.33
N PRO A 97 7.57 -21.69 -8.23
CA PRO A 97 6.67 -20.56 -8.16
C PRO A 97 6.06 -20.28 -9.53
N ASN A 98 4.76 -19.97 -9.58
CA ASN A 98 4.15 -19.49 -10.81
C ASN A 98 4.77 -18.12 -11.20
N PRO A 99 5.44 -18.01 -12.36
CA PRO A 99 6.16 -16.78 -12.71
C PRO A 99 5.26 -15.55 -12.81
N LYS A 100 3.99 -15.73 -13.23
CA LYS A 100 3.03 -14.64 -13.36
C LYS A 100 2.61 -14.09 -12.00
N ILE A 101 2.38 -14.96 -11.02
CA ILE A 101 2.07 -14.56 -9.64
C ILE A 101 3.26 -13.81 -9.04
N LYS A 102 4.47 -14.33 -9.21
CA LYS A 102 5.70 -13.68 -8.73
C LYS A 102 5.85 -12.28 -9.33
N GLN A 103 5.66 -12.12 -10.64
CA GLN A 103 5.69 -10.82 -11.31
C GLN A 103 4.64 -9.84 -10.77
N MET A 104 3.41 -10.29 -10.56
CA MET A 104 2.33 -9.48 -10.00
C MET A 104 2.65 -8.97 -8.60
N ILE A 105 3.24 -9.80 -7.74
CA ILE A 105 3.62 -9.35 -6.40
C ILE A 105 4.87 -8.45 -6.46
N CYS A 106 5.85 -8.78 -7.31
CA CYS A 106 7.02 -7.94 -7.53
C CYS A 106 6.66 -6.54 -8.04
N SER A 107 5.62 -6.37 -8.86
CA SER A 107 5.22 -5.03 -9.32
C SER A 107 4.76 -4.12 -8.17
N ILE A 108 4.08 -4.69 -7.16
CA ILE A 108 3.67 -3.96 -5.95
C ILE A 108 4.91 -3.48 -5.21
N LEU A 109 5.88 -4.38 -4.98
CA LEU A 109 7.16 -4.03 -4.34
C LEU A 109 7.98 -3.01 -5.14
N ALA A 110 7.81 -2.97 -6.46
CA ALA A 110 8.43 -2.00 -7.35
C ALA A 110 7.72 -0.63 -7.37
N GLY A 111 6.64 -0.45 -6.59
CA GLY A 111 5.93 0.83 -6.48
C GLY A 111 4.57 0.88 -7.17
N TYR A 112 4.17 -0.16 -7.91
CA TYR A 112 2.90 -0.21 -8.65
C TYR A 112 1.72 -0.63 -7.76
N ALA A 113 1.68 -0.14 -6.52
CA ALA A 113 0.67 -0.51 -5.52
C ALA A 113 -0.71 0.12 -5.76
N TRP A 114 -0.87 0.94 -6.80
CA TRP A 114 -2.15 1.56 -7.20
C TRP A 114 -2.67 1.02 -8.54
N ASP A 115 -2.01 0.02 -9.13
CA ASP A 115 -2.51 -0.65 -10.33
C ASP A 115 -3.57 -1.69 -9.95
N GLU A 116 -4.84 -1.26 -9.88
CA GLU A 116 -5.96 -2.14 -9.54
C GLU A 116 -6.28 -3.20 -10.62
N THR A 117 -5.65 -3.13 -11.81
CA THR A 117 -5.74 -4.24 -12.77
C THR A 117 -4.94 -5.46 -12.31
N ASN A 118 -4.00 -5.26 -11.38
CA ASN A 118 -3.32 -6.33 -10.67
C ASN A 118 -4.22 -6.87 -9.56
N PRO A 119 -4.66 -8.14 -9.61
CA PRO A 119 -5.53 -8.71 -8.58
C PRO A 119 -4.89 -8.72 -7.18
N PHE A 120 -3.56 -8.68 -7.11
CA PHE A 120 -2.78 -8.62 -5.88
C PHE A 120 -2.74 -7.23 -5.24
N VAL A 121 -3.17 -6.19 -5.97
CA VAL A 121 -3.45 -4.84 -5.46
C VAL A 121 -4.91 -4.70 -5.09
N ALA A 122 -5.82 -5.20 -5.94
CA ALA A 122 -7.27 -5.07 -5.72
C ALA A 122 -7.76 -5.86 -4.50
N GLU A 123 -7.18 -7.03 -4.22
CA GLU A 123 -7.61 -7.91 -3.12
C GLU A 123 -6.41 -8.55 -2.38
N PRO A 124 -5.48 -7.75 -1.82
CA PRO A 124 -4.15 -8.21 -1.43
C PRO A 124 -4.21 -9.33 -0.38
N ALA A 125 -4.96 -9.12 0.71
CA ALA A 125 -5.07 -10.10 1.80
C ALA A 125 -5.71 -11.41 1.35
N ARG A 126 -6.80 -11.34 0.58
CA ARG A 126 -7.52 -12.52 0.09
C ARG A 126 -6.63 -13.35 -0.85
N ARG A 127 -5.96 -12.70 -1.79
CA ARG A 127 -5.13 -13.37 -2.80
C ARG A 127 -3.87 -13.97 -2.19
N LEU A 128 -3.18 -13.23 -1.31
CA LEU A 128 -1.99 -13.71 -0.64
C LEU A 128 -2.30 -14.96 0.19
N LYS A 129 -3.35 -14.91 1.01
CA LYS A 129 -3.77 -16.05 1.83
C LYS A 129 -4.04 -17.31 1.01
N VAL A 130 -4.84 -17.17 -0.06
CA VAL A 130 -5.19 -18.32 -0.93
C VAL A 130 -3.94 -18.98 -1.51
N ILE A 131 -2.97 -18.19 -1.98
CA ILE A 131 -1.76 -18.75 -2.59
C ILE A 131 -0.82 -19.33 -1.54
N ALA A 132 -0.70 -18.70 -0.37
CA ALA A 132 0.07 -19.24 0.74
C ALA A 132 -0.49 -20.60 1.19
N GLU A 133 -1.81 -20.80 1.21
CA GLU A 133 -2.43 -22.10 1.50
C GLU A 133 -2.03 -23.18 0.46
N PHE A 134 -1.97 -22.83 -0.83
CA PHE A 134 -1.50 -23.76 -1.87
C PHE A 134 0.00 -24.05 -1.81
N CYS A 135 0.83 -23.12 -1.30
CA CYS A 135 2.27 -23.34 -1.17
C CYS A 135 2.64 -24.23 0.03
N LYS A 136 1.73 -24.43 0.99
CA LYS A 136 1.92 -25.28 2.18
C LYS A 136 1.51 -26.74 1.99
N SER A 137 0.76 -27.04 0.94
CA SER A 137 0.29 -28.39 0.58
C SER A 137 1.29 -29.13 -0.29
#